data_AF-M5EID0-F1
#
_entry.id   AF-M5EID0-F1
#
_cell.length_a   1.000
_cell.length_b   1.000
_cell.length_c   1.000
_cell.angle_alpha   90.00
_cell.angle_beta   90.00
_cell.angle_gamma   90.00
#
_symmetry.space_group_name_H-M   'P 1'
#
loop_
_entity.id
_entity.type
_entity.pdbx_description
1 polymer ?
#
loop_
_entity_poly.entity_id
_entity_poly.type
_entity_poly.pdbx_seq_one_letter_code
_entity_poly.pdbx_strand_id
1 'polypeptide(L)'
;MWQTFLTPIDLYCERTGPELWAEPVNALTNLAFIAAGLWGVREVRRLGTGTFAEALAWWVVAIGVGSALFHTFANHGTVWADVLPIAGFTLAYTLFNLRRFLGMGWGKAVVVFVAFYAVAGLLTFAVPDWLRQASNGTTGYLPPFLALAFFGAWVAASGNRAGWYNLAGLGDLRCFGHLQDDRPAGLRQLSARHAFPVAHPQRSDARRAAGGDGAVWKGSRQ
;
A
#
# COMPACT_ATOMS: atom_id res chain seq x y z
N MET A 1 21.34 -27.23 -13.39
CA MET A 1 20.84 -25.86 -13.15
C MET A 1 19.48 -25.86 -12.44
N TRP A 2 18.47 -26.64 -12.87
CA TRP A 2 17.16 -26.72 -12.20
C TRP A 2 17.17 -27.30 -10.77
N GLN A 3 18.06 -28.25 -10.47
CA GLN A 3 18.14 -28.88 -9.14
C GLN A 3 18.45 -27.88 -8.01
N THR A 4 19.21 -26.81 -8.29
CA THR A 4 19.51 -25.75 -7.31
C THR A 4 18.27 -24.94 -6.93
N PHE A 5 17.33 -24.74 -7.86
CA PHE A 5 16.12 -23.95 -7.58
C PHE A 5 15.16 -24.63 -6.60
N LEU A 6 15.17 -25.96 -6.56
CA LEU A 6 14.27 -26.76 -5.72
C LEU A 6 14.93 -27.28 -4.45
N THR A 7 16.19 -26.92 -4.21
CA THR A 7 16.90 -27.35 -2.99
C THR A 7 16.23 -26.72 -1.77
N PRO A 8 15.84 -27.51 -0.76
CA PRO A 8 15.21 -26.99 0.45
C PRO A 8 16.12 -26.03 1.22
N ILE A 9 15.52 -25.01 1.79
CA ILE A 9 16.16 -23.97 2.60
C ILE A 9 15.62 -24.09 4.02
N ASP A 10 16.55 -24.14 4.99
CA ASP A 10 16.22 -24.17 6.41
C ASP A 10 16.90 -22.97 7.10
N LEU A 11 16.12 -21.92 7.33
CA LEU A 11 16.60 -20.63 7.88
C LEU A 11 15.79 -20.15 9.09
N TYR A 12 14.62 -20.75 9.36
CA TYR A 12 13.70 -20.27 10.38
C TYR A 12 13.61 -21.24 11.54
N CYS A 13 13.67 -20.72 12.77
CA CYS A 13 13.57 -21.51 13.99
C CYS A 13 12.24 -22.25 14.13
N GLU A 14 11.18 -21.78 13.46
CA GLU A 14 9.87 -22.43 13.46
C GLU A 14 9.86 -23.70 12.59
N ARG A 15 10.77 -23.84 11.63
CA ARG A 15 10.71 -24.90 10.64
C ARG A 15 10.98 -26.27 11.27
N THR A 16 9.99 -27.16 11.17
CA THR A 16 10.04 -28.52 11.75
C THR A 16 10.22 -29.63 10.71
N GLY A 17 10.14 -29.33 9.41
CA GLY A 17 10.28 -30.30 8.32
C GLY A 17 10.04 -29.69 6.93
N PRO A 18 10.03 -30.51 5.86
CA PRO A 18 9.68 -30.08 4.49
C PRO A 18 8.17 -29.91 4.24
N GLU A 19 7.32 -30.21 5.23
CA GLU A 19 5.86 -30.24 5.09
C GLU A 19 5.26 -28.83 4.90
N LEU A 20 4.05 -28.78 4.32
CA LEU A 20 3.28 -27.54 4.08
C LEU A 20 3.02 -26.70 5.35
N TRP A 21 2.97 -27.36 6.51
CA TRP A 21 2.69 -26.76 7.81
C TRP A 21 3.93 -26.67 8.69
N ALA A 22 5.12 -26.74 8.10
CA ALA A 22 6.35 -26.67 8.86
C ALA A 22 6.57 -25.30 9.54
N GLU A 23 5.91 -24.23 9.05
CA GLU A 23 6.01 -22.86 9.59
C GLU A 23 4.62 -22.18 9.71
N PRO A 24 3.76 -22.64 10.64
CA PRO A 24 2.36 -22.22 10.72
C PRO A 24 2.17 -20.74 11.09
N VAL A 25 2.96 -20.20 12.02
CA VAL A 25 2.85 -18.80 12.45
C VAL A 25 3.31 -17.88 11.33
N ASN A 26 4.42 -18.19 10.66
CA ASN A 26 4.84 -17.44 9.48
C ASN A 26 3.78 -17.50 8.36
N ALA A 27 3.21 -18.67 8.06
CA ALA A 27 2.16 -18.78 7.05
C ALA A 27 0.90 -17.95 7.40
N LEU A 28 0.47 -17.98 8.67
CA LEU A 28 -0.71 -17.23 9.14
C LEU A 28 -0.49 -15.72 9.14
N THR A 29 0.68 -15.24 9.56
CA THR A 29 1.00 -13.80 9.54
C THR A 29 1.07 -13.26 8.11
N ASN A 30 1.44 -14.09 7.13
CA ASN A 30 1.38 -13.71 5.71
C ASN A 30 -0.05 -13.52 5.18
N LEU A 31 -1.04 -14.22 5.74
CA LEU A 31 -2.46 -13.94 5.43
C LEU A 31 -2.87 -12.53 5.86
N ALA A 32 -2.24 -11.97 6.90
CA ALA A 32 -2.50 -10.59 7.31
C ALA A 32 -2.07 -9.58 6.23
N PHE A 33 -0.96 -9.81 5.52
CA PHE A 33 -0.54 -8.97 4.39
C PHE A 33 -1.55 -9.06 3.23
N ILE A 34 -2.02 -10.26 2.90
CA ILE A 34 -3.03 -10.45 1.85
C ILE A 34 -4.32 -9.70 2.23
N ALA A 35 -4.80 -9.88 3.46
CA ALA A 35 -6.00 -9.20 3.95
C ALA A 35 -5.83 -7.67 3.95
N ALA A 36 -4.69 -7.16 4.43
CA ALA A 36 -4.38 -5.73 4.44
C ALA A 36 -4.28 -5.15 3.03
N GLY A 37 -3.66 -5.87 2.08
CA GLY A 37 -3.56 -5.47 0.68
C GLY A 37 -4.93 -5.40 0.01
N LEU A 38 -5.78 -6.42 0.18
CA LEU A 38 -7.14 -6.45 -0.34
C LEU A 38 -8.02 -5.34 0.25
N TRP A 39 -7.88 -5.09 1.56
CA TRP A 39 -8.49 -3.92 2.20
C TRP A 39 -8.00 -2.63 1.55
N GLY A 40 -6.70 -2.49 1.35
CA GLY A 40 -6.09 -1.33 0.69
C GLY A 40 -6.66 -1.08 -0.70
N VAL A 41 -6.78 -2.13 -1.54
CA VAL A 41 -7.39 -2.05 -2.87
C VAL A 41 -8.83 -1.56 -2.78
N ARG A 42 -9.62 -2.12 -1.85
CA ARG A 42 -11.01 -1.71 -1.61
C ARG A 42 -11.08 -0.22 -1.25
N GLU A 43 -10.26 0.24 -0.31
CA GLU A 43 -10.27 1.63 0.15
C GLU A 43 -9.77 2.61 -0.90
N VAL A 44 -8.71 2.27 -1.63
CA VAL A 44 -8.21 3.08 -2.75
C VAL A 44 -9.29 3.29 -3.81
N ARG A 45 -10.00 2.22 -4.19
CA ARG A 45 -11.10 2.30 -5.16
C ARG A 45 -12.28 3.10 -4.61
N ARG A 46 -12.66 2.87 -3.35
CA ARG A 46 -13.77 3.58 -2.68
C ARG A 46 -13.52 5.08 -2.58
N LEU A 47 -12.27 5.48 -2.30
CA LEU A 47 -11.87 6.87 -2.10
C LEU A 47 -11.34 7.54 -3.38
N GLY A 48 -11.19 6.79 -4.48
CA GLY A 48 -10.67 7.32 -5.75
C GLY A 48 -9.25 7.86 -5.65
N THR A 49 -8.36 7.23 -4.87
CA THR A 49 -7.03 7.81 -4.55
C THR A 49 -6.01 7.72 -5.69
N GLY A 50 -6.35 6.99 -6.77
CA GLY A 50 -5.61 6.92 -8.02
C GLY A 50 -4.94 5.57 -8.28
N THR A 51 -4.59 5.32 -9.54
CA THR A 51 -4.06 4.03 -10.04
C THR A 51 -2.74 3.63 -9.40
N PHE A 52 -1.87 4.60 -9.08
CA PHE A 52 -0.57 4.30 -8.47
C PHE A 52 -0.73 3.78 -7.02
N ALA A 53 -1.66 4.37 -6.24
CA ALA A 53 -1.98 3.85 -4.91
C ALA A 53 -2.61 2.45 -4.98
N GLU A 54 -3.43 2.19 -6.01
CA GLU A 54 -4.05 0.88 -6.21
C GLU A 54 -3.00 -0.18 -6.55
N ALA A 55 -2.05 0.17 -7.43
CA ALA A 55 -0.93 -0.71 -7.78
C ALA A 55 -0.10 -1.09 -6.55
N LEU A 56 0.18 -0.13 -5.65
CA LEU A 56 0.87 -0.40 -4.39
C LEU A 56 0.07 -1.35 -3.48
N ALA A 57 -1.25 -1.19 -3.40
CA ALA A 57 -2.09 -2.08 -2.60
C ALA A 57 -2.10 -3.52 -3.16
N TRP A 58 -2.15 -3.69 -4.48
CA TRP A 58 -1.98 -5.00 -5.12
C TRP A 58 -0.60 -5.59 -4.89
N TRP A 59 0.44 -4.75 -4.83
CA TRP A 59 1.79 -5.20 -4.51
C TRP A 59 1.89 -5.79 -3.11
N VAL A 60 1.17 -5.23 -2.13
CA VAL A 60 1.07 -5.80 -0.77
C VAL A 60 0.43 -7.20 -0.79
N VAL A 61 -0.58 -7.42 -1.63
CA VAL A 61 -1.15 -8.76 -1.85
C VAL A 61 -0.10 -9.70 -2.44
N ALA A 62 0.65 -9.24 -3.45
CA ALA A 62 1.71 -10.03 -4.07
C ALA A 62 2.83 -10.40 -3.09
N ILE A 63 3.20 -9.51 -2.17
CA ILE A 63 4.14 -9.80 -1.07
C ILE A 63 3.60 -10.93 -0.19
N GLY A 64 2.35 -10.82 0.27
CA GLY A 64 1.75 -11.86 1.12
C GLY A 64 1.68 -13.23 0.43
N VAL A 65 1.37 -13.25 -0.88
CA VAL A 65 1.38 -14.49 -1.69
C VAL A 65 2.79 -15.04 -1.85
N GLY A 66 3.75 -14.20 -2.22
CA GLY A 66 5.16 -14.59 -2.41
C GLY A 66 5.77 -15.19 -1.15
N SER A 67 5.57 -14.53 -0.03
CA SER A 67 6.03 -14.99 1.28
C SER A 67 5.35 -16.29 1.71
N ALA A 68 4.02 -16.41 1.54
CA ALA A 68 3.31 -17.66 1.82
C ALA A 68 3.85 -18.83 0.99
N LEU A 69 4.15 -18.62 -0.30
CA LEU A 69 4.78 -19.64 -1.15
C LEU A 69 6.18 -20.01 -0.64
N PHE A 70 6.96 -19.04 -0.18
CA PHE A 70 8.28 -19.30 0.41
C PHE A 70 8.19 -20.14 1.67
N HIS A 71 7.33 -19.81 2.63
CA HIS A 71 7.18 -20.60 3.85
C HIS A 71 6.62 -22.01 3.59
N THR A 72 5.79 -22.15 2.55
CA THR A 72 5.21 -23.45 2.15
C THR A 72 6.24 -24.38 1.51
N PHE A 73 7.04 -23.87 0.55
CA PHE A 73 7.90 -24.72 -0.28
C PHE A 73 9.40 -24.60 0.02
N ALA A 74 9.80 -23.53 0.71
CA ALA A 74 11.16 -23.14 1.11
C ALA A 74 12.27 -23.65 0.19
N ASN A 75 12.27 -23.14 -1.04
CA ASN A 75 13.32 -23.41 -2.01
C ASN A 75 13.79 -22.12 -2.66
N HIS A 76 14.91 -22.17 -3.35
CA HIS A 76 15.51 -20.98 -3.96
C HIS A 76 14.58 -20.30 -4.98
N GLY A 77 13.68 -21.03 -5.65
CA GLY A 77 12.67 -20.44 -6.52
C GLY A 77 11.67 -19.60 -5.73
N THR A 78 11.17 -20.10 -4.60
CA THR A 78 10.20 -19.38 -3.78
C THR A 78 10.81 -18.24 -2.98
N VAL A 79 12.12 -18.25 -2.70
CA VAL A 79 12.85 -17.06 -2.20
C VAL A 79 12.66 -15.86 -3.13
N TRP A 80 12.80 -16.06 -4.45
CA TRP A 80 12.59 -14.96 -5.40
C TRP A 80 11.14 -14.49 -5.46
N ALA A 81 10.19 -15.42 -5.30
CA ALA A 81 8.77 -15.08 -5.24
C ALA A 81 8.43 -14.20 -4.03
N ASP A 82 9.17 -14.31 -2.93
CA ASP A 82 9.04 -13.45 -1.75
C ASP A 82 9.80 -12.12 -1.89
N VAL A 83 11.09 -12.19 -2.23
CA VAL A 83 11.98 -11.02 -2.23
C VAL A 83 11.66 -10.01 -3.34
N LEU A 84 11.30 -10.48 -4.55
CA LEU A 84 11.06 -9.57 -5.68
C LEU A 84 9.85 -8.65 -5.47
N PRO A 85 8.69 -9.14 -5.00
CA PRO A 85 7.59 -8.26 -4.61
C PRO A 85 8.00 -7.22 -3.55
N ILE A 86 8.73 -7.61 -2.51
CA ILE A 86 9.16 -6.68 -1.45
C ILE A 86 10.08 -5.59 -2.02
N ALA A 87 11.07 -5.97 -2.81
CA ALA A 87 11.97 -5.03 -3.46
C ALA A 87 11.20 -4.10 -4.41
N GLY A 88 10.33 -4.65 -5.26
CA GLY A 88 9.50 -3.89 -6.18
C GLY A 88 8.60 -2.87 -5.48
N PHE A 89 7.95 -3.27 -4.38
CA PHE A 89 7.13 -2.38 -3.57
C PHE A 89 7.97 -1.25 -2.98
N THR A 90 9.13 -1.56 -2.41
CA THR A 90 10.02 -0.56 -1.81
C THR A 90 10.42 0.51 -2.84
N LEU A 91 10.81 0.08 -4.04
CA LEU A 91 11.20 0.98 -5.12
C LEU A 91 10.00 1.82 -5.61
N ALA A 92 8.87 1.17 -5.87
CA ALA A 92 7.64 1.83 -6.32
C ALA A 92 7.12 2.84 -5.28
N TYR A 93 7.15 2.46 -4.00
CA TYR A 93 6.72 3.30 -2.88
C TYR A 93 7.62 4.51 -2.69
N THR A 94 8.93 4.37 -2.91
CA THR A 94 9.86 5.51 -2.91
C THR A 94 9.49 6.53 -3.99
N LEU A 95 9.25 6.06 -5.21
CA LEU A 95 8.77 6.93 -6.30
C LEU A 95 7.42 7.56 -5.98
N PHE A 96 6.52 6.81 -5.33
CA PHE A 96 5.24 7.33 -4.87
C PHE A 96 5.42 8.46 -3.85
N ASN A 97 6.31 8.32 -2.86
CA ASN A 97 6.61 9.39 -1.89
C ASN A 97 7.08 10.67 -2.60
N LEU A 98 8.03 10.54 -3.52
CA LEU A 98 8.59 11.65 -4.28
C LEU A 98 7.53 12.36 -5.14
N ARG A 99 6.70 11.59 -5.85
CA ARG A 99 5.69 12.12 -6.78
C ARG A 99 4.45 12.65 -6.07
N ARG A 100 3.94 11.91 -5.08
CA ARG A 100 2.64 12.17 -4.45
C ARG A 100 2.76 13.08 -3.24
N PHE A 101 3.71 12.84 -2.36
CA PHE A 101 3.80 13.55 -1.09
C PHE A 101 4.73 14.76 -1.15
N LEU A 102 5.82 14.66 -1.90
CA LEU A 102 6.77 15.76 -2.12
C LEU A 102 6.49 16.55 -3.41
N GLY A 103 5.49 16.14 -4.21
CA GLY A 103 5.03 16.86 -5.40
C GLY A 103 6.08 17.02 -6.52
N MET A 104 7.17 16.26 -6.50
CA MET A 104 8.26 16.41 -7.49
C MET A 104 7.82 15.93 -8.87
N GLY A 105 8.20 16.61 -9.95
CA GLY A 105 8.06 16.09 -11.32
C GLY A 105 8.88 14.81 -11.56
N TRP A 106 8.55 14.03 -12.60
CA TRP A 106 9.18 12.74 -12.88
C TRP A 106 10.71 12.81 -13.05
N GLY A 107 11.24 13.79 -13.79
CA GLY A 107 12.69 13.93 -13.98
C GLY A 107 13.43 14.07 -12.65
N LYS A 108 12.99 14.99 -11.79
CA LYS A 108 13.57 15.18 -10.45
C LYS A 108 13.38 13.94 -9.57
N ALA A 109 12.20 13.33 -9.58
CA ALA A 109 11.91 12.13 -8.80
C ALA A 109 12.84 10.96 -9.18
N VAL A 110 13.05 10.72 -10.48
CA VAL A 110 13.94 9.66 -10.96
C VAL A 110 15.40 9.94 -10.58
N VAL A 111 15.87 11.18 -10.71
CA VAL A 111 17.23 11.55 -10.30
C VAL A 111 17.45 11.30 -8.81
N VAL A 112 16.54 11.78 -7.96
CA VAL A 112 16.63 11.56 -6.50
C VAL A 112 16.56 10.08 -6.15
N PHE A 113 15.65 9.33 -6.79
CA PHE A 113 15.52 7.89 -6.61
C PHE A 113 16.80 7.13 -6.96
N VAL A 114 17.36 7.37 -8.14
CA VAL A 114 18.59 6.70 -8.60
C VAL A 114 19.76 7.07 -7.71
N ALA A 115 19.94 8.36 -7.41
CA ALA A 115 21.01 8.83 -6.54
C ALA A 115 20.93 8.19 -5.15
N PHE A 116 19.74 8.15 -4.56
CA PHE A 116 19.51 7.54 -3.26
C PHE A 116 19.90 6.06 -3.24
N TYR A 117 19.38 5.26 -4.19
CA TYR A 117 19.67 3.82 -4.21
C TYR A 117 21.10 3.49 -4.65
N ALA A 118 21.75 4.33 -5.46
CA ALA A 118 23.17 4.21 -5.74
C ALA A 118 24.00 4.41 -4.46
N VAL A 119 23.71 5.45 -3.68
CA VAL A 119 24.39 5.70 -2.39
C VAL A 119 24.08 4.60 -1.39
N ALA A 120 22.82 4.20 -1.21
CA ALA A 120 22.44 3.12 -0.31
C ALA A 120 23.09 1.78 -0.69
N GLY A 121 23.19 1.51 -1.99
CA GLY A 121 23.89 0.34 -2.54
C GLY A 121 25.39 0.38 -2.24
N LEU A 122 26.05 1.52 -2.47
CA LEU A 122 27.46 1.71 -2.14
C LEU A 122 27.72 1.57 -0.64
N LEU A 123 26.86 2.12 0.21
CA LEU A 123 26.94 1.97 1.66
C LEU A 123 26.81 0.50 2.07
N THR A 124 25.85 -0.22 1.47
CA THR A 124 25.65 -1.65 1.74
C THR A 124 26.84 -2.49 1.27
N PHE A 125 27.42 -2.15 0.11
CA PHE A 125 28.61 -2.80 -0.42
C PHE A 125 29.86 -2.53 0.44
N ALA A 126 29.98 -1.33 1.00
CA ALA A 126 31.08 -0.94 1.87
C ALA A 126 31.00 -1.53 3.28
N VAL A 127 29.91 -2.23 3.64
CA VAL A 127 29.80 -2.92 4.92
C VAL A 127 30.87 -4.01 5.02
N PRO A 128 31.76 -3.97 6.03
CA PRO A 128 32.80 -4.97 6.20
C PRO A 128 32.22 -6.38 6.38
N ASP A 129 32.91 -7.39 5.85
CA ASP A 129 32.46 -8.79 5.91
C ASP A 129 32.24 -9.30 7.34
N TRP A 130 33.07 -8.86 8.29
CA TRP A 130 32.91 -9.23 9.69
C TRP A 130 31.57 -8.76 10.26
N LEU A 131 31.10 -7.57 9.87
CA LEU A 131 29.84 -7.01 10.33
C LEU A 131 28.66 -7.69 9.64
N ARG A 132 28.78 -7.96 8.33
CA ARG A 132 27.79 -8.73 7.57
C ARG A 132 27.59 -10.13 8.14
N GLN A 133 28.67 -10.79 8.54
CA GLN A 133 28.62 -12.10 9.19
C GLN A 133 28.05 -12.00 10.60
N ALA A 134 28.52 -11.04 11.41
CA ALA A 134 28.02 -10.81 12.77
C ALA A 134 26.52 -10.47 12.79
N SER A 135 25.99 -9.88 11.72
CA SER A 135 24.58 -9.53 11.59
C SER A 135 23.73 -10.61 10.91
N ASN A 136 24.28 -11.81 10.67
CA ASN A 136 23.61 -12.90 9.93
C ASN A 136 23.05 -12.46 8.57
N GLY A 137 23.74 -11.56 7.87
CA GLY A 137 23.33 -11.08 6.55
C GLY A 137 22.20 -10.04 6.55
N THR A 138 21.70 -9.60 7.71
CA THR A 138 20.64 -8.58 7.82
C THR A 138 21.02 -7.21 7.24
N THR A 139 22.29 -6.99 6.92
CA THR A 139 22.75 -5.77 6.23
C THR A 139 22.12 -5.61 4.84
N GLY A 140 21.58 -6.66 4.24
CA GLY A 140 20.78 -6.58 3.00
C GLY A 140 19.49 -5.75 3.15
N TYR A 141 18.98 -5.57 4.37
CA TYR A 141 17.82 -4.72 4.65
C TYR A 141 18.18 -3.23 4.82
N LEU A 142 19.46 -2.87 4.71
CA LEU A 142 19.91 -1.49 4.90
C LEU A 142 19.28 -0.52 3.88
N PRO A 143 19.24 -0.81 2.55
CA PRO A 143 18.61 0.11 1.59
C PRO A 143 17.12 0.41 1.86
N PRO A 144 16.21 -0.58 2.06
CA PRO A 144 14.81 -0.27 2.36
C PRO A 144 14.64 0.44 3.71
N PHE A 145 15.45 0.11 4.72
CA PHE A 145 15.44 0.80 6.02
C PHE A 145 15.83 2.28 5.88
N LEU A 146 16.94 2.56 5.17
CA LEU A 146 17.38 3.92 4.87
C LEU A 146 16.31 4.68 4.06
N ALA A 147 15.64 4.02 3.11
CA ALA A 147 14.59 4.65 2.31
C ALA A 147 13.41 5.11 3.19
N LEU A 148 12.93 4.24 4.08
CA LEU A 148 11.87 4.59 5.03
C LEU A 148 12.27 5.75 5.93
N ALA A 149 13.48 5.73 6.49
CA ALA A 149 14.00 6.79 7.35
C ALA A 149 14.16 8.11 6.60
N PHE A 150 14.89 8.11 5.49
CA PHE A 150 15.22 9.32 4.74
C PHE A 150 13.97 9.96 4.11
N PHE A 151 13.18 9.20 3.35
CA PHE A 151 11.99 9.75 2.70
C PHE A 151 10.87 10.01 3.71
N GLY A 152 10.75 9.21 4.77
CA GLY A 152 9.83 9.49 5.87
C GLY A 152 10.13 10.81 6.56
N ALA A 153 11.39 11.04 6.95
CA ALA A 153 11.82 12.29 7.55
C ALA A 153 11.64 13.48 6.59
N TRP A 154 11.98 13.33 5.31
CA TRP A 154 11.81 14.40 4.33
C TRP A 154 10.33 14.77 4.13
N VAL A 155 9.45 13.78 3.99
CA VAL A 155 8.00 14.00 3.85
C VAL A 155 7.41 14.62 5.13
N ALA A 156 7.86 14.20 6.31
CA ALA A 156 7.42 14.79 7.57
C ALA A 156 7.88 16.26 7.68
N ALA A 157 9.14 16.54 7.33
CA ALA A 157 9.71 17.88 7.30
C ALA A 157 9.04 18.81 6.28
N SER A 158 8.45 18.26 5.21
CA SER A 158 7.64 19.04 4.26
C SER A 158 6.22 19.35 4.77
N GLY A 159 5.91 19.04 6.02
CA GLY A 159 4.60 19.25 6.64
C GLY A 159 3.54 18.20 6.25
N ASN A 160 3.92 17.13 5.54
CA ASN A 160 2.98 16.10 5.12
C ASN A 160 2.93 14.96 6.14
N ARG A 161 1.73 14.71 6.70
CA ARG A 161 1.50 13.68 7.72
C ARG A 161 1.90 12.27 7.27
N ALA A 162 1.91 12.01 5.95
CA ALA A 162 2.39 10.75 5.36
C ALA A 162 3.78 10.35 5.87
N GLY A 163 4.68 11.31 6.11
CA GLY A 163 6.04 11.04 6.55
C GLY A 163 6.11 10.36 7.91
N TRP A 164 5.21 10.72 8.83
CA TRP A 164 5.13 10.07 10.14
C TRP A 164 4.65 8.62 10.07
N TYR A 165 3.77 8.29 9.12
CA TYR A 165 3.38 6.89 8.89
C TYR A 165 4.57 6.06 8.37
N ASN A 166 5.44 6.64 7.55
CA ASN A 166 6.67 5.97 7.09
C ASN A 166 7.63 5.72 8.26
N LEU A 167 7.81 6.73 9.13
CA LEU A 167 8.68 6.63 10.30
C LEU A 167 8.16 5.66 11.36
N ALA A 168 6.83 5.54 11.52
CA ALA A 168 6.22 4.54 12.40
C ALA A 168 6.61 3.11 11.99
N GLY A 169 6.85 2.86 10.69
CA GLY A 169 7.37 1.59 10.18
C GLY A 169 8.78 1.24 10.68
N LEU A 170 9.52 2.20 11.23
CA LEU A 170 10.84 1.98 11.86
C LEU A 170 10.73 1.58 13.35
N GLY A 171 9.52 1.50 13.90
CA GLY A 171 9.26 1.17 15.31
C GLY A 171 9.13 2.37 16.25
N ASP A 172 9.24 3.61 15.75
CA ASP A 172 9.07 4.81 16.59
C ASP A 172 7.59 5.25 16.66
N LEU A 173 6.83 4.55 17.51
CA LEU A 173 5.42 4.86 17.78
C LEU A 173 5.22 6.13 18.64
N ARG A 174 6.28 6.70 19.22
CA ARG A 174 6.16 7.82 20.18
C ARG A 174 5.59 9.09 19.55
N CYS A 175 5.79 9.29 18.25
CA CYS A 175 5.22 10.44 17.54
C CYS A 175 3.81 10.15 16.96
N PHE A 176 3.38 8.90 16.87
CA PHE A 176 2.07 8.55 16.30
C PHE A 176 0.91 8.98 17.21
N GLY A 177 1.07 8.81 18.52
CA GLY A 177 0.05 9.18 19.52
C GLY A 177 -0.28 10.68 19.52
N HIS A 178 0.73 11.54 19.32
CA HIS A 178 0.54 12.99 19.27
C HIS A 178 -0.26 13.46 18.04
N LEU A 179 -0.17 12.73 16.93
CA LEU A 179 -0.87 13.08 15.68
C LEU A 179 -2.35 12.68 15.66
N GLN A 180 -2.76 11.70 16.46
CA GLN A 180 -4.18 11.38 16.61
C GLN A 180 -4.93 12.43 17.43
N ASP A 181 -4.22 13.16 18.31
CA ASP A 181 -4.81 14.14 19.23
C ASP A 181 -4.99 15.54 18.60
N ASP A 182 -4.15 15.90 17.63
CA ASP A 182 -4.24 17.18 16.89
C ASP A 182 -5.35 17.18 15.80
N ARG A 183 -6.59 16.85 16.18
CA ARG A 183 -7.75 17.36 15.43
C ARG A 183 -8.01 18.79 15.91
N PRO A 184 -7.82 19.83 15.07
CA PRO A 184 -8.15 21.19 15.49
C PRO A 184 -9.61 21.23 15.92
N ALA A 185 -9.87 21.75 17.12
CA ALA A 185 -11.19 21.78 17.75
C ALA A 185 -12.29 22.39 16.84
N GLY A 186 -11.91 23.19 15.83
CA GLY A 186 -12.81 23.80 14.85
C GLY A 186 -13.39 22.86 13.77
N LEU A 187 -12.82 21.67 13.53
CA LEU A 187 -13.32 20.76 12.48
C LEU A 187 -14.43 19.80 12.95
N ARG A 188 -14.74 19.74 14.25
CA ARG A 188 -15.90 18.98 14.76
C ARG A 188 -17.24 19.62 14.37
N GLN A 189 -17.29 20.93 14.09
CA GLN A 189 -18.53 21.63 13.74
C GLN A 189 -18.78 21.74 12.22
N LEU A 190 -17.75 21.70 11.38
CA LEU A 190 -17.90 21.85 9.93
C LEU A 190 -18.43 20.58 9.23
N SER A 191 -18.25 19.41 9.83
CA SER A 191 -18.84 18.15 9.32
C SER A 191 -20.39 18.13 9.40
N ALA A 192 -21.02 19.02 10.19
CA ALA A 192 -22.46 19.11 10.29
C ALA A 192 -23.08 20.14 9.30
N ARG A 193 -22.28 20.99 8.66
CA ARG A 193 -22.78 22.09 7.81
C ARG A 193 -22.48 21.94 6.31
N HIS A 194 -21.65 20.98 5.92
CA HIS A 194 -21.30 20.72 4.50
C HIS A 194 -21.59 19.27 4.09
N ALA A 195 -22.63 18.66 4.66
CA ALA A 195 -23.24 17.50 4.04
C ALA A 195 -23.80 17.94 2.69
N PHE A 196 -23.10 17.59 1.61
CA PHE A 196 -23.63 17.67 0.26
C PHE A 196 -25.00 16.96 0.25
N PRO A 197 -26.06 17.57 -0.32
CA PRO A 197 -27.32 16.87 -0.49
C PRO A 197 -27.08 15.68 -1.41
N VAL A 198 -27.21 14.47 -0.86
CA VAL A 198 -27.33 13.25 -1.64
C VAL A 198 -28.62 13.40 -2.43
N ALA A 199 -28.50 13.62 -3.73
CA ALA A 199 -29.64 13.63 -4.64
C ALA A 199 -30.27 12.23 -4.64
N HIS A 200 -31.42 12.09 -3.98
CA HIS A 200 -32.28 10.92 -4.15
C HIS A 200 -32.79 10.91 -5.61
N PRO A 201 -32.77 9.75 -6.30
CA PRO A 201 -33.45 9.63 -7.58
C PRO A 201 -34.95 9.76 -7.32
N GLN A 202 -35.55 10.85 -7.81
CA GLN A 202 -37.00 11.02 -7.88
C GLN A 202 -37.56 9.89 -8.76
N ARG A 203 -38.32 8.97 -8.14
CA ARG A 203 -39.19 8.06 -8.87
C ARG A 203 -40.19 8.90 -9.66
N SER A 204 -40.12 8.80 -10.97
CA SER A 204 -41.10 9.36 -11.89
C SER A 204 -42.46 8.69 -11.70
N ASP A 205 -43.37 9.35 -11.00
CA ASP A 205 -44.80 9.05 -11.04
C ASP A 205 -45.38 9.54 -12.38
N ALA A 206 -45.24 8.69 -13.39
CA ALA A 206 -45.92 8.81 -14.67
C ALA A 206 -46.99 7.71 -14.76
N ARG A 207 -48.11 7.89 -14.04
CA ARG A 207 -49.35 7.16 -14.31
C ARG A 207 -50.54 8.13 -14.32
N ARG A 208 -50.87 8.54 -15.55
CA ARG A 208 -52.23 8.65 -16.10
C ARG A 208 -53.29 9.29 -15.17
N ALA A 209 -53.41 10.61 -15.26
CA ALA A 209 -54.67 11.31 -15.04
C ALA A 209 -54.98 12.14 -16.31
N ALA A 210 -55.60 11.50 -17.29
CA ALA A 210 -56.27 12.15 -18.40
C ALA A 210 -57.34 11.18 -18.92
N GLY A 211 -58.59 11.42 -18.54
CA GLY A 211 -59.74 10.65 -19.04
C GLY A 211 -60.99 10.84 -18.18
N GLY A 212 -61.89 11.73 -18.62
CA GLY A 212 -63.21 12.04 -18.04
C GLY A 212 -63.30 13.54 -17.72
N ASP A 213 -64.23 14.34 -18.22
CA ASP A 213 -65.46 14.13 -18.99
C ASP A 213 -65.78 15.38 -19.81
N GLY A 214 -66.63 15.21 -20.82
CA GLY A 214 -66.83 16.14 -21.93
C GLY A 214 -67.64 17.42 -21.63
N ALA A 215 -67.56 18.35 -22.57
CA ALA A 215 -68.73 18.90 -23.27
C ALA A 215 -68.29 19.92 -24.35
N VAL A 216 -68.97 19.83 -25.49
CA VAL A 216 -69.51 20.92 -26.32
C VAL A 216 -69.22 20.70 -27.80
N TRP A 217 -70.27 20.22 -28.46
CA TRP A 217 -70.46 20.07 -29.89
C TRP A 217 -70.95 21.41 -30.47
N LYS A 218 -70.25 21.96 -31.47
CA LYS A 218 -70.80 22.93 -32.41
C LYS A 218 -70.24 22.65 -33.80
N GLY A 219 -71.10 22.12 -34.67
CA GLY A 219 -70.83 21.98 -36.09
C GLY A 219 -71.26 23.21 -36.89
N SER A 220 -70.56 23.45 -38.01
CA SER A 220 -71.03 24.10 -39.25
C SER A 220 -69.83 24.12 -40.20
N ARG A 221 -69.75 23.23 -41.20
CA ARG A 221 -69.98 23.54 -42.62
C ARG A 221 -69.50 24.94 -43.04
N GLN A 222 -68.42 25.00 -43.81
CA GLN A 222 -68.41 25.37 -45.24
C GLN A 222 -67.09 24.92 -45.85
#